data_AF-A0A7S0MW66-F1
#
_entry.id   AF-A0A7S0MW66-F1
#
_cell.length_a   1.000
_cell.length_b   1.000
_cell.length_c   1.000
_cell.angle_alpha   90.00
_cell.angle_beta   90.00
_cell.angle_gamma   90.00
#
_symmetry.space_group_name_H-M   'P 1'
#
loop_
_entity.id
_entity.type
_entity.pdbx_description
1 polymer ?
#
loop_
_entity_poly.entity_id
_entity_poly.type
_entity_poly.pdbx_seq_one_letter_code
_entity_poly.pdbx_strand_id
1 'polypeptide(L)'
;AGANKWLVHHQGGGWCQSLNCTEEPCPGDSCYVRSGGALGSTKHDRSMMVLKGSYFDLDPVKNPTFYDWNMVFLRYCDGGSFSGARANPVQVGDRLLHFRGFALLNAMIDDVLQNRGMGEASDVVISGCSAGGLAAYLHVDHWADR
;
A
#
# COMPACT_ATOMS: atom_id res chain seq x y z
N ALA A 1 11.79 11.75 21.97
CA ALA A 1 12.46 11.41 20.69
C ALA A 1 11.69 10.28 20.04
N GLY A 2 11.20 10.49 18.82
CA GLY A 2 10.38 9.54 18.06
C GLY A 2 11.14 8.35 17.46
N ALA A 3 12.36 8.07 17.90
CA ALA A 3 13.22 7.02 17.35
C ALA A 3 12.60 5.61 17.42
N ASN A 4 11.73 5.33 18.40
CA ASN A 4 11.00 4.06 18.53
C ASN A 4 9.52 4.18 18.09
N LYS A 5 9.13 5.30 17.48
CA LYS A 5 7.76 5.54 17.02
C LYS A 5 7.70 5.48 15.50
N TRP A 6 6.61 4.90 14.98
CA TRP A 6 6.50 4.57 13.57
C TRP A 6 5.16 5.01 12.99
N LEU A 7 5.22 5.71 11.86
CA LEU A 7 4.07 5.99 11.00
C LEU A 7 4.17 5.07 9.77
N VAL A 8 3.25 4.12 9.65
CA VAL A 8 3.10 3.28 8.46
C VAL A 8 1.93 3.80 7.65
N HIS A 9 2.16 4.18 6.39
CA HIS A 9 1.14 4.75 5.52
C HIS A 9 0.92 3.90 4.28
N HIS A 10 -0.31 3.40 4.11
CA HIS A 10 -0.75 2.68 2.92
C HIS A 10 -1.09 3.66 1.79
N GLN A 11 -0.41 3.51 0.66
CA GLN A 11 -0.69 4.27 -0.55
C GLN A 11 -2.12 4.01 -1.07
N GLY A 12 -2.79 5.07 -1.52
CA GLY A 12 -4.08 4.98 -2.22
C GLY A 12 -3.96 4.82 -3.73
N GLY A 13 -5.11 4.72 -4.42
CA GLY A 13 -5.14 4.71 -5.88
C GLY A 13 -6.35 4.02 -6.50
N GLY A 14 -7.49 3.98 -5.83
CA GLY A 14 -8.67 3.24 -6.31
C GLY A 14 -8.46 1.73 -6.39
N TRP A 15 -9.30 1.04 -7.15
CA TRP A 15 -9.30 -0.42 -7.32
C TRP A 15 -9.36 -0.77 -8.79
N CYS A 16 -9.34 -2.06 -9.12
CA CYS A 16 -9.88 -2.51 -10.38
C CYS A 16 -10.98 -3.54 -10.12
N GLN A 17 -12.11 -3.41 -10.82
CA GLN A 17 -13.30 -4.23 -10.58
C GLN A 17 -13.61 -5.16 -11.76
N SER A 18 -13.10 -4.84 -12.95
CA SER A 18 -13.33 -5.62 -14.17
C SER A 18 -12.02 -6.24 -14.64
N LEU A 19 -12.01 -7.53 -14.99
CA LEU A 19 -10.78 -8.19 -15.47
C LEU A 19 -10.23 -7.49 -16.72
N ASN A 20 -11.07 -7.34 -17.74
CA ASN A 20 -10.81 -6.57 -18.94
C ASN A 20 -12.13 -5.91 -19.37
N CYS A 21 -12.07 -4.64 -19.72
CA CYS A 21 -13.18 -3.91 -20.30
C CYS A 21 -12.77 -3.37 -21.65
N THR A 22 -13.54 -3.71 -22.66
CA THR A 22 -13.41 -3.18 -24.03
C THR A 22 -14.63 -2.38 -24.46
N GLU A 23 -15.66 -2.30 -23.61
CA GLU A 23 -16.93 -1.58 -23.87
C GLU A 23 -17.10 -0.42 -22.90
N GLU A 24 -17.66 0.69 -23.39
CA GLU A 24 -17.92 1.92 -22.62
C GLU A 24 -19.43 2.13 -22.37
N PRO A 25 -19.84 2.52 -21.14
CA PRO A 25 -18.99 2.71 -19.96
C PRO A 25 -18.61 1.37 -19.32
N CYS A 26 -17.34 1.19 -18.97
CA CYS A 26 -16.94 0.02 -18.19
C CYS A 26 -17.58 0.10 -16.79
N PRO A 27 -18.12 -1.02 -16.25
CA PRO A 27 -18.72 -1.03 -14.91
C PRO A 27 -17.74 -0.79 -13.74
N GLY A 28 -16.46 -0.51 -14.03
CA GLY A 28 -15.41 -0.17 -13.07
C GLY A 28 -14.06 0.07 -13.75
N ASP A 29 -12.98 0.07 -13.00
CA ASP A 29 -11.64 0.16 -13.58
C ASP A 29 -11.19 -1.22 -14.12
N SER A 30 -10.61 -1.23 -15.33
CA SER A 30 -10.06 -2.44 -15.95
C SER A 30 -8.73 -2.86 -15.30
N CYS A 31 -8.69 -4.05 -14.70
CA CYS A 31 -7.49 -4.64 -14.12
C CYS A 31 -6.40 -4.88 -15.16
N TYR A 32 -6.78 -5.28 -16.37
CA TYR A 32 -5.85 -5.43 -17.48
C TYR A 32 -5.17 -4.10 -17.83
N VAL A 33 -5.93 -3.01 -17.99
CA VAL A 33 -5.36 -1.68 -18.26
C VAL A 33 -4.50 -1.21 -17.10
N ARG A 34 -5.00 -1.33 -15.87
CA ARG A 34 -4.30 -0.94 -14.63
C ARG A 34 -2.97 -1.68 -14.45
N SER A 35 -2.88 -2.95 -14.86
CA SER A 35 -1.65 -3.73 -14.79
C SER A 35 -0.48 -3.11 -15.58
N GLY A 36 -0.78 -2.24 -16.55
CA GLY A 36 0.22 -1.50 -17.33
C GLY A 36 0.74 -0.22 -16.66
N GLY A 37 0.33 0.09 -15.43
CA GLY A 37 0.73 1.29 -14.70
C GLY A 37 1.30 0.98 -13.30
N ALA A 38 1.79 2.03 -12.62
CA ALA A 38 2.42 1.90 -11.30
C ALA A 38 1.49 1.36 -10.20
N LEU A 39 0.17 1.46 -10.40
CA LEU A 39 -0.86 0.96 -9.48
C LEU A 39 -1.29 -0.49 -9.76
N GLY A 40 -0.65 -1.16 -10.73
CA GLY A 40 -0.84 -2.58 -11.03
C GLY A 40 0.48 -3.35 -11.27
N SER A 41 1.62 -2.67 -11.26
CA SER A 41 2.94 -3.27 -11.42
C SER A 41 4.05 -2.33 -10.95
N THR A 42 4.98 -2.84 -10.14
CA THR A 42 6.16 -2.09 -9.69
C THR A 42 7.18 -1.84 -10.80
N LYS A 43 7.04 -2.47 -11.97
CA LYS A 43 7.90 -2.19 -13.14
C LYS A 43 7.76 -0.76 -13.65
N HIS A 44 6.62 -0.12 -13.39
CA HIS A 44 6.33 1.25 -13.80
C HIS A 44 6.56 2.25 -12.67
N ASP A 45 7.19 1.78 -11.59
CA ASP A 45 7.40 2.58 -10.40
C ASP A 45 8.71 3.38 -10.47
N ARG A 46 8.76 4.49 -9.74
CA ARG A 46 9.99 5.26 -9.54
C ARG A 46 10.83 4.60 -8.46
N SER A 47 12.16 4.62 -8.66
CA SER A 47 13.13 4.11 -7.68
C SER A 47 13.16 4.92 -6.38
N MET A 48 12.76 6.19 -6.44
CA MET A 48 12.69 7.07 -5.27
C MET A 48 11.38 7.85 -5.27
N MET A 49 10.85 8.05 -4.07
CA MET A 49 9.71 8.91 -3.81
C MET A 49 10.09 9.91 -2.72
N VAL A 50 9.80 11.18 -2.99
CA VAL A 50 9.98 12.23 -2.01
C VAL A 50 8.67 12.36 -1.23
N LEU A 51 8.66 11.89 0.02
CA LEU A 51 7.54 12.08 0.93
C LEU A 51 7.59 13.52 1.43
N LYS A 52 6.54 14.30 1.15
CA LYS A 52 6.43 15.71 1.52
C LYS A 52 4.98 16.06 1.85
N GLY A 53 4.83 17.01 2.76
CA GLY A 53 3.55 17.60 3.12
C GLY A 53 2.75 16.75 4.11
N SER A 54 1.83 17.43 4.81
CA SER A 54 0.96 16.84 5.83
C SER A 54 1.76 16.02 6.85
N TYR A 55 1.39 14.77 7.08
CA TYR A 55 1.98 13.85 8.07
C TYR A 55 3.43 13.44 7.75
N PHE A 56 3.98 13.80 6.59
CA PHE A 56 5.35 13.48 6.18
C PHE A 56 6.33 14.66 6.26
N ASP A 57 5.85 15.84 6.67
CA ASP A 57 6.74 16.99 6.82
C ASP A 57 7.67 16.79 8.04
N LEU A 58 8.93 17.18 7.91
CA LEU A 58 9.91 17.12 9.00
C LEU A 58 9.97 18.42 9.81
N ASP A 59 9.21 19.44 9.39
CA ASP A 59 9.02 20.68 10.13
C ASP A 59 8.01 20.46 11.28
N PRO A 60 8.42 20.61 12.55
CA PRO A 60 7.54 20.43 13.71
C PRO A 60 6.38 21.42 13.76
N VAL A 61 6.46 22.56 13.07
CA VAL A 61 5.35 23.52 12.98
C VAL A 61 4.24 22.99 12.07
N LYS A 62 4.60 22.27 11.00
CA LYS A 62 3.65 21.71 10.03
C LYS A 62 3.18 20.31 10.42
N ASN A 63 4.05 19.52 11.05
CA ASN A 63 3.79 18.16 11.48
C ASN A 63 4.17 17.97 12.95
N PRO A 64 3.43 18.59 13.89
CA PRO A 64 3.77 18.54 15.31
C PRO A 64 3.72 17.11 15.88
N THR A 65 3.03 16.19 15.22
CA THR A 65 2.84 14.82 15.71
C THR A 65 3.94 13.86 15.28
N PHE A 66 4.36 13.89 14.01
CA PHE A 66 5.19 12.83 13.43
C PHE A 66 6.56 13.31 12.92
N TYR A 67 6.92 14.60 13.01
CA TYR A 67 8.13 15.15 12.39
C TYR A 67 9.45 14.43 12.75
N ASP A 68 9.52 13.79 13.93
CA ASP A 68 10.68 13.05 14.44
C ASP A 68 10.46 11.52 14.54
N TRP A 69 9.41 10.99 13.89
CA TRP A 69 9.11 9.55 13.84
C TRP A 69 9.75 8.87 12.63
N ASN A 70 9.90 7.55 12.69
CA ASN A 70 10.19 6.75 11.50
C ASN A 70 8.94 6.71 10.61
N MET A 71 9.10 7.00 9.31
CA MET A 71 7.98 7.03 8.37
C MET A 71 8.17 5.99 7.26
N VAL A 72 7.17 5.12 7.10
CA VAL A 72 7.12 4.07 6.09
C VAL A 72 5.96 4.36 5.15
N PHE A 73 6.23 4.38 3.84
CA PHE A 73 5.20 4.53 2.80
C PHE A 73 5.10 3.24 1.99
N LEU A 74 4.01 2.49 2.18
CA LEU A 74 3.80 1.20 1.55
C LEU A 74 3.21 1.38 0.15
N ARG A 75 3.91 0.84 -0.86
CA ARG A 75 3.51 0.95 -2.26
C ARG A 75 2.33 0.06 -2.57
N TYR A 76 1.35 0.63 -3.27
CA TYR A 76 0.10 -0.04 -3.64
C TYR A 76 0.09 -0.44 -5.11
N CYS A 77 0.04 -1.74 -5.38
CA CYS A 77 0.07 -2.28 -6.73
C CYS A 77 -0.82 -3.52 -6.95
N ASP A 78 -1.63 -3.94 -5.97
CA ASP A 78 -2.50 -5.11 -6.11
C ASP A 78 -3.92 -4.78 -6.63
N GLY A 79 -4.32 -3.50 -6.59
CA GLY A 79 -5.63 -3.06 -7.06
C GLY A 79 -6.81 -3.49 -6.19
N GLY A 80 -6.56 -4.03 -4.99
CA GLY A 80 -7.56 -4.62 -4.10
C GLY A 80 -7.46 -4.19 -2.64
N SER A 81 -6.85 -3.04 -2.31
CA SER A 81 -6.54 -2.65 -0.92
C SER A 81 -5.87 -3.77 -0.10
N PHE A 82 -4.97 -4.53 -0.72
CA PHE A 82 -4.32 -5.69 -0.14
C PHE A 82 -5.25 -6.82 0.35
N SER A 83 -6.51 -6.86 -0.07
CA SER A 83 -7.48 -7.88 0.36
C SER A 83 -7.45 -9.17 -0.47
N GLY A 84 -6.81 -9.15 -1.65
CA GLY A 84 -6.79 -10.31 -2.56
C GLY A 84 -5.94 -11.47 -2.04
N ALA A 85 -6.49 -12.69 -2.05
CA ALA A 85 -5.81 -13.91 -1.59
C ALA A 85 -5.86 -15.06 -2.61
N ARG A 86 -6.06 -14.78 -3.92
CA ARG A 86 -6.15 -15.85 -4.92
C ARG A 86 -4.81 -16.57 -5.06
N ALA A 87 -4.79 -17.88 -4.86
CA ALA A 87 -3.58 -18.69 -5.00
C ALA A 87 -3.04 -18.67 -6.44
N ASN A 88 -3.92 -18.89 -7.41
CA ASN A 88 -3.56 -18.94 -8.81
C ASN A 88 -3.82 -17.58 -9.49
N PRO A 89 -3.00 -17.19 -10.48
CA PRO A 89 -3.27 -16.00 -11.29
C PRO A 89 -4.50 -16.18 -12.22
N VAL A 90 -4.89 -15.11 -12.90
CA VAL A 90 -5.92 -15.09 -13.94
C VAL A 90 -5.28 -14.69 -15.26
N GLN A 91 -5.47 -15.49 -16.32
CA GLN A 91 -5.10 -15.08 -17.67
C GLN A 91 -6.13 -14.07 -18.18
N VAL A 92 -5.66 -12.88 -18.57
CA VAL A 92 -6.49 -11.81 -19.11
C VAL A 92 -5.78 -11.20 -20.32
N GLY A 93 -6.32 -11.47 -21.52
CA GLY A 93 -5.62 -11.12 -22.76
C GLY A 93 -4.27 -11.83 -22.85
N ASP A 94 -3.22 -11.07 -23.10
CA ASP A 94 -1.82 -11.53 -23.16
C ASP A 94 -1.10 -11.52 -21.80
N ARG A 95 -1.78 -11.16 -20.70
CA ARG A 95 -1.18 -11.00 -19.37
C ARG A 95 -1.71 -11.98 -18.34
N LEU A 96 -0.83 -12.34 -17.42
CA LEU A 96 -1.15 -13.11 -16.23
C LEU A 96 -1.28 -12.16 -15.03
N LEU A 97 -2.50 -11.96 -14.55
CA LEU A 97 -2.79 -11.03 -13.45
C LEU A 97 -2.81 -11.75 -12.11
N HIS A 98 -2.15 -11.18 -11.10
CA HIS A 98 -2.06 -11.74 -9.75
C HIS A 98 -2.87 -10.89 -8.76
N PHE A 99 -3.93 -11.46 -8.20
CA PHE A 99 -4.74 -10.84 -7.15
C PHE A 99 -4.35 -11.38 -5.78
N ARG A 100 -3.11 -11.09 -5.37
CA ARG A 100 -2.43 -11.62 -4.17
C ARG A 100 -2.05 -10.52 -3.17
N GLY A 101 -2.89 -9.50 -3.06
CA GLY A 101 -2.68 -8.35 -2.17
C GLY A 101 -2.30 -8.72 -0.73
N PHE A 102 -2.95 -9.73 -0.14
CA PHE A 102 -2.66 -10.13 1.24
C PHE A 102 -1.27 -10.75 1.41
N ALA A 103 -0.77 -11.46 0.39
CA ALA A 103 0.61 -11.97 0.40
C ALA A 103 1.63 -10.82 0.30
N LEU A 104 1.32 -9.77 -0.48
CA LEU A 104 2.17 -8.58 -0.55
C LEU A 104 2.18 -7.83 0.78
N LEU A 105 1.01 -7.66 1.42
CA LEU A 105 0.90 -7.06 2.74
C LEU A 105 1.77 -7.79 3.76
N ASN A 106 1.68 -9.11 3.83
CA ASN A 106 2.49 -9.92 4.74
C ASN A 106 3.99 -9.72 4.50
N ALA A 107 4.44 -9.77 3.24
CA ALA A 107 5.83 -9.57 2.92
C ALA A 107 6.33 -8.16 3.30
N MET A 108 5.49 -7.13 3.15
CA MET A 108 5.82 -5.77 3.58
C MET A 108 5.85 -5.63 5.10
N ILE A 109 4.90 -6.23 5.82
CA ILE A 109 4.89 -6.28 7.30
C ILE A 109 6.18 -6.93 7.79
N ASP A 110 6.52 -8.11 7.25
CA ASP A 110 7.73 -8.85 7.62
C ASP A 110 8.99 -8.03 7.39
N ASP A 111 9.11 -7.36 6.23
CA ASP A 111 10.28 -6.53 5.96
C ASP A 111 10.40 -5.37 6.96
N VAL A 112 9.30 -4.67 7.24
CA VAL A 112 9.31 -3.51 8.14
C VAL A 112 9.63 -3.93 9.58
N LEU A 113 9.00 -5.00 10.07
CA LEU A 113 9.23 -5.52 11.42
C LEU A 113 10.65 -6.08 11.59
N GLN A 114 11.07 -6.97 10.68
CA GLN A 114 12.27 -7.80 10.87
C GLN A 114 13.54 -7.14 10.31
N ASN A 115 13.43 -6.34 9.24
CA ASN A 115 14.60 -5.85 8.52
C ASN A 115 14.78 -4.33 8.60
N ARG A 116 13.74 -3.56 8.95
CA ARG A 116 13.82 -2.08 9.04
C ARG A 116 13.91 -1.56 10.46
N GLY A 117 13.69 -2.40 11.47
CA GLY A 117 13.84 -2.06 12.89
C GLY A 117 12.52 -1.72 13.60
N MET A 118 11.36 -1.94 12.98
CA MET A 118 10.07 -1.70 13.64
C MET A 118 9.76 -2.74 14.72
N GLY A 119 10.46 -3.88 14.78
CA GLY A 119 10.30 -4.88 15.85
C GLY A 119 10.54 -4.35 17.27
N GLU A 120 11.26 -3.24 17.42
CA GLU A 120 11.52 -2.58 18.72
C GLU A 120 10.65 -1.33 18.94
N ALA A 121 9.58 -1.17 18.15
CA ALA A 121 8.72 0.01 18.22
C ALA A 121 7.92 0.06 19.53
N SER A 122 7.80 1.26 20.11
CA SER A 122 6.91 1.53 21.26
C SER A 122 5.51 1.95 20.84
N ASP A 123 5.40 2.65 19.70
CA ASP A 123 4.15 3.19 19.18
C ASP A 123 4.15 3.01 17.67
N VAL A 124 3.07 2.46 17.12
CA VAL A 124 2.87 2.33 15.67
C VAL A 124 1.52 2.93 15.30
N VAL A 125 1.52 3.83 14.32
CA VAL A 125 0.30 4.35 13.69
C VAL A 125 0.19 3.76 12.29
N ILE A 126 -0.83 2.94 12.10
CA ILE A 126 -1.22 2.44 10.78
C ILE A 126 -2.21 3.44 10.16
N SER A 127 -1.85 3.98 9.00
CA SER A 127 -2.62 5.01 8.31
C SER A 127 -2.71 4.72 6.82
N GLY A 128 -3.53 5.48 6.11
CA GLY A 128 -3.59 5.41 4.65
C GLY A 128 -4.59 6.41 4.07
N CYS A 129 -4.53 6.61 2.77
CA CYS A 129 -5.43 7.51 2.05
C CYS A 129 -6.25 6.76 0.99
N SER A 130 -7.54 7.07 0.85
CA SER A 130 -8.43 6.45 -0.16
C SER A 130 -8.40 4.91 -0.06
N ALA A 131 -8.02 4.20 -1.13
CA ALA A 131 -7.84 2.75 -1.10
C ALA A 131 -6.84 2.27 -0.04
N GLY A 132 -5.84 3.08 0.29
CA GLY A 132 -4.92 2.81 1.40
C GLY A 132 -5.56 3.05 2.77
N GLY A 133 -6.52 3.98 2.88
CA GLY A 133 -7.30 4.15 4.11
C GLY A 133 -8.21 2.94 4.36
N LEU A 134 -8.83 2.41 3.29
CA LEU A 134 -9.54 1.13 3.38
C LEU A 134 -8.58 -0.02 3.75
N ALA A 135 -7.37 -0.06 3.17
CA ALA A 135 -6.37 -1.06 3.55
C ALA A 135 -5.99 -0.96 5.03
N ALA A 136 -5.78 0.25 5.56
CA ALA A 136 -5.53 0.45 6.98
C ALA A 136 -6.70 -0.10 7.81
N TYR A 137 -7.95 0.25 7.48
CA TYR A 137 -9.13 -0.25 8.18
C TYR A 137 -9.26 -1.78 8.13
N LEU A 138 -9.08 -2.39 6.95
CA LEU A 138 -9.24 -3.83 6.76
C LEU A 138 -8.17 -4.65 7.49
N HIS A 139 -6.97 -4.09 7.64
CA HIS A 139 -5.79 -4.85 8.06
C HIS A 139 -5.17 -4.37 9.37
N VAL A 140 -5.74 -3.38 10.07
CA VAL A 140 -5.16 -2.84 11.30
C VAL A 140 -5.02 -3.91 12.39
N ASP A 141 -6.01 -4.79 12.54
CA ASP A 141 -5.93 -5.90 13.50
C ASP A 141 -4.82 -6.89 13.10
N HIS A 142 -4.66 -7.15 11.80
CA HIS A 142 -3.56 -8.00 11.30
C HIS A 142 -2.17 -7.36 11.51
N TRP A 143 -2.06 -6.02 11.52
CA TRP A 143 -0.83 -5.35 11.96
C TRP A 143 -0.59 -5.52 13.46
N ALA A 144 -1.64 -5.51 14.28
CA ALA A 144 -1.53 -5.63 15.73
C ALA A 144 -1.19 -7.07 16.18
N ASP A 145 -1.64 -8.07 15.43
CA ASP A 145 -1.39 -9.50 15.70
C ASP A 145 0.03 -9.97 15.33
N ARG A 146 0.82 -9.12 14.66
CA ARG A 146 2.13 -9.47 14.07
C ARG A 146 3.29 -8.85 14.82
#